data_AF-A0A8K0KVI7-F1
#
_entry.id   AF-A0A8K0KVI7-F1
#
_cell.length_a   1.000
_cell.length_b   1.000
_cell.length_c   1.000
_cell.angle_alpha   90.00
_cell.angle_beta   90.00
_cell.angle_gamma   90.00
#
_symmetry.space_group_name_H-M   'P 1'
#
loop_
_entity.id
_entity.type
_entity.pdbx_description
1 polymer ?
#
loop_
_entity_poly.entity_id
_entity_poly.type
_entity_poly.pdbx_seq_one_letter_code
_entity_poly.pdbx_strand_id
1 'polypeptide(L)' 'MSDQLKEFADVPKDFLKEGTQFLNRCTKPDKREFIKISQAVGVGFLVTGVIGYVVKLIHIPVNNILVGGA' A
#
# COMPACT_ATOMS: atom_id res chain seq x y z
N MET A 1 -11.20 -19.28 -36.38
CA MET A 1 -10.22 -18.32 -35.80
C MET A 1 -10.89 -17.22 -34.99
N SER A 2 -12.18 -16.93 -35.21
CA SER A 2 -13.01 -16.02 -34.39
C SER A 2 -13.49 -16.61 -33.07
N ASP A 3 -13.71 -17.93 -33.01
CA ASP A 3 -14.26 -18.60 -31.82
C ASP A 3 -13.25 -18.68 -30.66
N GLN A 4 -11.98 -18.88 -30.99
CA GLN A 4 -10.89 -18.91 -30.01
C GLN A 4 -10.61 -17.54 -29.37
N LEU A 5 -10.86 -16.44 -30.11
CA LEU A 5 -10.75 -15.07 -29.61
C LEU A 5 -11.93 -14.68 -28.72
N LYS A 6 -13.14 -15.19 -29.01
CA LYS A 6 -14.30 -15.03 -28.12
C LYS A 6 -14.11 -15.80 -26.81
N GLU A 7 -13.66 -17.05 -26.89
CA GLU A 7 -13.40 -17.88 -25.70
C GLU A 7 -12.34 -17.25 -24.78
N PHE A 8 -11.24 -16.72 -25.35
CA PHE A 8 -10.24 -15.96 -24.59
C PHE A 8 -10.76 -14.63 -24.02
N ALA A 9 -11.77 -14.02 -24.65
CA ALA A 9 -12.38 -12.77 -24.19
C ALA A 9 -13.49 -12.97 -23.15
N ASP A 10 -14.06 -14.17 -23.04
CA ASP A 10 -15.05 -14.50 -22.02
C ASP A 10 -14.40 -14.88 -20.67
N VAL A 11 -13.21 -15.48 -20.67
CA VAL A 11 -12.40 -15.73 -19.46
C VAL A 11 -12.22 -14.48 -18.55
N PRO A 12 -11.78 -13.31 -19.05
CA PRO A 12 -11.65 -12.12 -18.20
C PRO A 12 -12.99 -11.56 -17.74
N LYS A 13 -14.08 -11.76 -18.50
CA LYS A 13 -15.42 -11.32 -18.08
C LYS A 13 -15.95 -12.17 -16.93
N ASP A 14 -15.78 -13.49 -17.03
CA ASP A 14 -16.16 -14.40 -15.96
C ASP A 14 -15.32 -14.15 -14.70
N PHE A 15 -14.01 -13.91 -14.84
CA PHE A 15 -13.14 -13.57 -13.70
C PHE A 15 -13.56 -12.28 -12.99
N LEU A 16 -13.95 -11.22 -13.73
CA LEU A 16 -14.46 -9.99 -13.14
C LEU A 16 -15.81 -10.20 -12.44
N LYS A 17 -16.69 -11.02 -13.03
CA LYS A 17 -17.98 -11.38 -12.44
C LYS A 17 -17.81 -12.19 -11.15
N GLU A 18 -16.92 -13.17 -11.14
CA GLU A 18 -16.57 -13.95 -9.96
C GLU A 18 -15.88 -13.09 -8.89
N GLY A 19 -14.96 -12.21 -9.30
CA GLY A 19 -14.27 -11.28 -8.41
C GLY A 19 -15.21 -10.27 -7.73
N THR A 20 -16.18 -9.74 -8.46
CA THR A 20 -17.20 -8.85 -7.89
C THR A 20 -18.14 -9.59 -6.94
N GLN A 21 -18.54 -10.82 -7.27
CA GLN A 21 -19.35 -11.67 -6.38
C GLN A 21 -18.58 -12.03 -5.10
N PHE A 22 -17.28 -12.29 -5.20
CA PHE A 22 -16.39 -12.51 -4.06
C PHE A 22 -16.30 -11.27 -3.17
N LEU A 23 -16.01 -10.09 -3.73
CA LEU A 23 -15.94 -8.83 -2.98
C LEU A 23 -17.26 -8.48 -2.28
N ASN A 24 -18.40 -8.86 -2.85
CA ASN A 24 -19.71 -8.68 -2.24
C ASN A 24 -19.98 -9.66 -1.09
N ARG A 25 -19.30 -10.82 -1.06
CA ARG A 25 -19.36 -11.77 0.08
C ARG A 25 -18.39 -11.43 1.20
N CYS A 26 -17.37 -10.62 0.96
CA CYS A 26 -16.45 -10.17 2.00
C CYS A 26 -17.16 -9.27 3.02
N THR A 27 -16.88 -9.48 4.30
CA THR A 27 -17.31 -8.56 5.37
C THR A 27 -16.56 -7.24 5.21
N LYS A 28 -17.29 -6.18 4.88
CA LYS A 28 -16.72 -4.84 4.76
C LYS A 28 -16.52 -4.25 6.16
N PRO A 29 -15.39 -3.58 6.43
CA PRO A 29 -15.13 -3.00 7.73
C PRO A 29 -16.18 -1.94 8.07
N ASP A 30 -16.66 -1.94 9.31
CA ASP A 30 -17.54 -0.89 9.80
C ASP A 30 -16.77 0.43 9.98
N LYS A 31 -17.48 1.56 10.03
CA LYS A 31 -16.89 2.88 10.26
C LYS A 31 -16.03 2.92 11.53
N ARG A 32 -16.45 2.23 12.60
CA ARG A 32 -15.69 2.19 13.86
C ARG A 32 -14.39 1.40 13.74
N GLU A 33 -14.42 0.29 13.02
CA GLU A 33 -13.23 -0.54 12.77
C GLU A 33 -12.24 0.19 11.88
N PHE A 34 -12.74 0.84 10.81
CA PHE A 34 -11.92 1.63 9.92
C PHE A 34 -11.20 2.77 10.64
N ILE A 35 -11.90 3.51 11.53
CA ILE A 35 -11.29 4.59 12.31
C ILE A 35 -10.21 4.06 13.26
N LYS A 36 -10.43 2.93 13.94
CA LYS A 36 -9.41 2.35 14.82
C LYS A 36 -8.16 1.92 14.06
N ILE A 37 -8.34 1.26 12.92
CA ILE A 37 -7.24 0.81 12.07
C ILE A 37 -6.48 2.01 11.50
N SER A 38 -7.20 3.02 10.99
CA SER A 38 -6.56 4.21 10.41
C SER A 38 -5.82 5.03 11.46
N GLN A 39 -6.31 5.11 12.70
CA GLN A 39 -5.60 5.72 13.81
C GLN A 39 -4.31 4.97 14.15
N ALA A 40 -4.37 3.63 14.28
CA ALA A 40 -3.19 2.82 14.55
C ALA A 40 -2.13 2.96 13.46
N VAL A 41 -2.54 2.89 12.18
CA VAL A 41 -1.65 3.07 11.03
C VAL A 41 -1.09 4.50 10.99
N GLY A 42 -1.91 5.51 11.26
CA GLY A 42 -1.49 6.91 11.28
C GLY A 42 -0.42 7.18 12.34
N VAL A 43 -0.57 6.62 13.54
CA VAL A 43 0.44 6.72 14.60
C VAL A 43 1.73 6.00 14.18
N GLY A 44 1.64 4.79 13.62
CA GLY A 44 2.81 4.06 13.12
C GLY A 44 3.56 4.81 12.01
N PHE A 45 2.83 5.42 11.08
CA PHE A 45 3.40 6.24 10.01
C PHE A 45 4.13 7.47 10.57
N LEU A 46 3.52 8.18 11.53
CA LEU A 46 4.14 9.33 12.18
C LEU A 46 5.44 8.94 12.91
N VAL A 47 5.42 7.86 13.71
CA VAL A 47 6.61 7.39 14.43
C VAL A 47 7.72 7.02 13.46
N THR A 48 7.40 6.25 12.41
CA THR A 48 8.38 5.82 11.40
C THR A 48 8.96 7.02 10.63
N GLY A 49 8.11 8.00 10.29
CA GLY A 49 8.52 9.23 9.61
C GLY A 49 9.44 10.10 10.46
N VAL A 50 9.12 10.28 11.74
CA VAL A 50 9.95 11.06 12.68
C VAL A 50 11.31 10.41 12.89
N ILE A 51 11.36 9.08 13.09
CA ILE A 51 12.63 8.35 13.25
C ILE A 51 13.50 8.55 12.00
N GLY A 52 12.93 8.37 10.80
CA GLY A 52 13.66 8.57 9.55
C GLY A 52 14.17 10.01 9.38
N TYR A 53 13.38 11.01 9.76
CA TYR A 53 13.79 12.41 9.71
C TYR A 53 14.97 12.70 10.64
N VAL A 54 14.92 12.23 11.89
CA VAL A 54 15.99 12.44 12.88
C VAL A 54 17.29 11.75 12.44
N VAL A 55 17.23 10.50 12.01
CA VAL A 55 18.40 9.76 11.51
C VAL A 55 19.04 10.51 10.34
N LYS A 56 18.21 10.97 9.39
CA LYS A 56 18.71 11.73 8.24
C LYS A 56 19.34 13.06 8.65
N LEU A 57 18.73 13.78 9.60
CA LEU A 57 19.28 15.02 10.14
C LEU A 57 20.66 14.85 10.77
N ILE A 58 20.91 13.75 11.49
CA ILE A 58 22.21 13.47 12.10
C ILE A 58 23.23 13.06 11.04
N HIS A 59 22.80 12.31 10.03
CA HIS A 59 23.72 11.81 9.00
C HIS A 59 24.22 12.91 8.05
N ILE A 60 23.46 13.99 7.81
CA ILE A 60 23.89 15.12 6.96
C ILE A 60 25.19 15.78 7.46
N PRO A 61 25.31 16.27 8.71
CA PRO A 61 26.54 16.86 9.21
C PRO A 61 27.66 15.84 9.34
N VAL A 62 27.35 14.59 9.75
CA VAL A 62 28.33 13.50 9.83
C VAL A 62 28.97 13.24 8.46
N ASN A 63 28.16 13.15 7.40
CA ASN A 63 28.65 12.98 6.04
C ASN A 63 29.47 14.20 5.59
N ASN A 64 29.04 15.42 5.92
CA ASN A 64 29.77 16.64 5.58
C ASN A 64 31.15 16.70 6.26
N ILE A 65 31.28 16.25 7.50
CA ILE A 65 32.56 16.19 8.23
C ILE A 65 33.46 15.07 7.66
N LEU A 66 32.90 13.90 7.37
CA LEU A 66 33.65 12.76 6.83
C LEU A 66 34.13 12.99 5.40
N VAL A 67 33.29 13.57 4.54
CA VAL A 67 33.60 13.77 3.11
C VAL A 67 34.34 15.08 2.85
N GLY A 68 34.11 16.12 3.67
CA GLY A 68 34.79 17.42 3.57
C GLY A 68 36.10 17.50 4.35
N GLY A 69 36.47 16.45 5.09
CA GLY A 69 37.75 16.31 5.80
C GLY A 69 38.85 15.63 4.97
N ALA A 70 38.63 15.43 3.66
CA ALA A 70 39.61 14.96 2.69
C ALA A 70 40.10 16.10 1.79
#